data_AF-A0A9P3IU49-F1
#
_entry.id   AF-A0A9P3IU49-F1
#
_cell.length_a   1.000
_cell.length_b   1.000
_cell.length_c   1.000
_cell.angle_alpha   90.00
_cell.angle_beta   90.00
_cell.angle_gamma   90.00
#
_symmetry.space_group_name_H-M   'P 1'
#
loop_
_entity.id
_entity.type
_entity.pdbx_description
1 polymer ?
#
loop_
_entity_poly.entity_id
_entity_poly.type
_entity_poly.pdbx_seq_one_letter_code
_entity_poly.pdbx_strand_id
1 'polypeptide(L)'
;MTSSSVIPSFSGLRAAAPVKAAAKSAACARGCKCSRHSVVRAAAASANNDANEAASQTLFASVSQATSPAPVTENPLLVPGIIGAGVVGGAALALLTNKPAAAPAAASPTAATTSGVIPRAKRAAAPALATMAATFPNAMQEETFMHAVAEELRNLGFKRDNCIALVNTCRDEVCRPIVNLIDQEFGMSFNIAGLGGLVICGKTGFKAAMSHSPEFPCEKDGKPRERYIFFGFPHVSIGESGEVGSLLRRGRGKPSSACGALIAIKGDIKAGGPVVDDPDNAEYVELKRKIIARVKPSGSDGPSLVQVTKAALQAITDDLEHLISLTVDPATADYAVITGVQIHSGNQIPGEPFRIERTCDYIAPNAMYAVIRGEKHILHTEINQITAIKSVPANQFA
;
A
#
# COMPACT_ATOMS: atom_id res chain seq x y z
N MET A 1 -6.96 45.67 32.33
CA MET A 1 -7.79 46.67 31.64
C MET A 1 -8.35 46.03 30.39
N THR A 2 -9.67 46.02 30.31
CA THR A 2 -10.53 45.21 29.44
C THR A 2 -10.56 45.71 28.00
N SER A 3 -10.53 44.80 27.04
CA SER A 3 -11.00 45.05 25.67
C SER A 3 -11.77 43.83 25.20
N SER A 4 -13.09 43.97 25.18
CA SER A 4 -14.05 43.03 24.62
C SER A 4 -14.21 43.31 23.13
N SER A 5 -14.22 42.27 22.28
CA SER A 5 -14.78 42.38 20.93
C SER A 5 -15.81 41.27 20.68
N VAL A 6 -16.94 41.72 20.20
CA VAL A 6 -18.24 41.07 20.06
C VAL A 6 -18.27 40.05 18.92
N ILE A 7 -18.95 38.93 19.16
CA ILE A 7 -19.34 37.90 18.18
C ILE A 7 -20.70 38.28 17.59
N PRO A 8 -20.93 38.22 16.26
CA PRO A 8 -22.27 38.21 15.71
C PRO A 8 -22.79 36.77 15.55
N SER A 9 -23.89 36.50 16.24
CA SER A 9 -24.77 35.34 16.05
C SER A 9 -25.53 35.47 14.74
N PHE A 10 -25.49 34.43 13.89
CA PHE A 10 -26.46 34.22 12.81
C PHE A 10 -27.29 32.98 13.13
N SER A 11 -28.55 33.22 13.46
CA SER A 11 -29.60 32.22 13.58
C SER A 11 -30.63 32.53 12.50
N GLY A 12 -31.05 31.51 11.73
CA GLY A 12 -32.24 31.66 10.90
C GLY A 12 -32.37 30.74 9.69
N LEU A 13 -33.14 29.65 9.89
CA LEU A 13 -34.06 29.00 8.93
C LEU A 13 -33.43 28.33 7.67
N ARG A 14 -33.88 27.16 7.18
CA ARG A 14 -35.02 26.28 7.46
C ARG A 14 -34.71 24.91 6.82
N ALA A 15 -35.03 23.84 7.50
CA ALA A 15 -35.03 22.48 6.95
C ALA A 15 -36.15 22.33 5.90
N ALA A 16 -35.80 21.82 4.72
CA ALA A 16 -36.77 21.42 3.70
C ALA A 16 -37.16 19.95 3.93
N ALA A 17 -38.46 19.72 4.15
CA ALA A 17 -39.08 18.39 4.22
C ALA A 17 -39.29 17.79 2.82
N PRO A 18 -39.37 16.46 2.69
CA PRO A 18 -39.37 15.78 1.39
C PRO A 18 -40.76 15.82 0.72
N VAL A 19 -40.77 16.07 -0.59
CA VAL A 19 -41.97 16.05 -1.43
C VAL A 19 -42.32 14.60 -1.79
N LYS A 20 -43.53 14.19 -1.39
CA LYS A 20 -44.17 12.93 -1.81
C LYS A 20 -44.67 13.02 -3.25
N ALA A 21 -44.67 11.84 -3.88
CA ALA A 21 -45.07 11.52 -5.25
C ALA A 21 -46.45 12.05 -5.69
N ALA A 22 -46.55 12.36 -6.98
CA ALA A 22 -47.81 12.42 -7.71
C ALA A 22 -47.71 11.57 -8.98
N ALA A 23 -48.35 10.40 -8.94
CA ALA A 23 -48.68 9.64 -10.14
C ALA A 23 -49.89 10.28 -10.82
N LYS A 24 -49.80 10.54 -12.13
CA LYS A 24 -50.97 10.79 -12.98
C LYS A 24 -50.95 9.83 -14.16
N SER A 25 -51.99 9.01 -14.23
CA SER A 25 -52.35 8.19 -15.37
C SER A 25 -52.92 9.03 -16.50
N ALA A 26 -52.59 8.69 -17.74
CA ALA A 26 -53.48 8.92 -18.88
C ALA A 26 -53.42 7.68 -19.78
N ALA A 27 -54.55 7.02 -19.90
CA ALA A 27 -54.79 5.93 -20.84
C ALA A 27 -55.03 6.50 -22.25
N CYS A 28 -54.49 5.83 -23.26
CA CYS A 28 -55.12 5.80 -24.58
C CYS A 28 -55.05 4.37 -25.12
N ALA A 29 -56.22 3.82 -25.41
CA ALA A 29 -56.47 2.47 -25.84
C ALA A 29 -56.31 2.31 -27.36
N ARG A 30 -55.84 1.12 -27.76
CA ARG A 30 -56.05 0.33 -29.01
C ARG A 30 -54.81 -0.57 -29.14
N GLY A 31 -54.81 -1.89 -29.00
CA GLY A 31 -55.85 -2.90 -28.92
C GLY A 31 -55.27 -4.15 -29.60
N CYS A 32 -54.91 -5.20 -28.85
CA CYS A 32 -54.93 -6.57 -29.38
C CYS A 32 -54.92 -7.62 -28.25
N LYS A 33 -55.87 -8.55 -28.37
CA LYS A 33 -56.07 -9.82 -27.64
C LYS A 33 -54.80 -10.70 -27.79
N CYS A 34 -54.44 -11.71 -27.02
CA CYS A 34 -54.96 -12.59 -25.97
C CYS A 34 -53.69 -13.27 -25.41
N SER A 35 -53.49 -13.49 -24.12
CA SER A 35 -53.92 -14.71 -23.44
C SER A 35 -53.40 -14.70 -22.00
N ARG A 36 -54.20 -15.34 -21.15
CA ARG A 36 -54.11 -15.45 -19.69
C ARG A 36 -52.89 -16.27 -19.26
N HIS A 37 -52.27 -15.94 -18.12
CA HIS A 37 -52.18 -16.83 -16.94
C HIS A 37 -51.77 -16.06 -15.67
N SER A 38 -52.70 -16.09 -14.70
CA SER A 38 -52.54 -16.12 -13.24
C SER A 38 -51.50 -15.26 -12.51
N VAL A 39 -52.06 -14.27 -11.82
CA VAL A 39 -51.77 -13.74 -10.48
C VAL A 39 -51.24 -14.79 -9.49
N VAL A 40 -50.15 -14.48 -8.77
CA VAL A 40 -50.08 -14.51 -7.28
C VAL A 40 -49.16 -13.38 -6.81
N ARG A 41 -49.65 -12.59 -5.84
CA ARG A 41 -48.97 -11.49 -5.14
C ARG A 41 -49.06 -11.80 -3.64
N ALA A 42 -47.95 -11.71 -2.91
CA ALA A 42 -47.81 -11.39 -1.47
C ALA A 42 -46.32 -11.67 -1.11
N ALA A 43 -45.44 -10.75 -0.70
CA ALA A 43 -45.46 -9.77 0.40
C ALA A 43 -45.65 -10.41 1.79
N ALA A 44 -44.54 -10.60 2.53
CA ALA A 44 -44.35 -10.11 3.90
C ALA A 44 -42.97 -10.55 4.45
N ALA A 45 -42.51 -9.82 5.46
CA ALA A 45 -41.15 -9.71 5.96
C ALA A 45 -40.84 -10.56 7.20
N SER A 46 -39.53 -10.57 7.53
CA SER A 46 -38.93 -10.62 8.87
C SER A 46 -38.64 -11.98 9.54
N ALA A 47 -37.46 -11.99 10.19
CA ALA A 47 -36.94 -12.92 11.21
C ALA A 47 -36.22 -14.20 10.73
N ASN A 48 -34.88 -14.20 10.77
CA ASN A 48 -34.11 -14.95 11.79
C ASN A 48 -32.58 -14.83 11.55
N ASN A 49 -31.92 -14.14 12.47
CA ASN A 49 -30.53 -14.41 12.85
C ASN A 49 -30.52 -15.61 13.82
N ASP A 50 -29.32 -16.14 14.08
CA ASP A 50 -28.97 -17.13 15.13
C ASP A 50 -28.93 -18.60 14.67
N ALA A 51 -27.95 -18.94 13.82
CA ALA A 51 -27.57 -20.36 13.62
C ALA A 51 -26.14 -20.64 13.10
N ASN A 52 -25.21 -19.67 13.05
CA ASN A 52 -23.94 -19.91 12.33
C ASN A 52 -22.64 -19.58 13.08
N GLU A 53 -22.66 -19.57 14.41
CA GLU A 53 -21.47 -19.28 15.24
C GLU A 53 -20.92 -20.49 16.03
N ALA A 54 -21.39 -21.71 15.74
CA ALA A 54 -20.96 -22.92 16.47
C ALA A 54 -20.23 -23.99 15.64
N ALA A 55 -19.97 -23.76 14.34
CA ALA A 55 -19.45 -24.79 13.43
C ALA A 55 -17.95 -24.70 13.09
N SER A 56 -17.20 -23.71 13.59
CA SER A 56 -15.78 -23.50 13.20
C SER A 56 -14.74 -23.80 14.28
N GLN A 57 -15.10 -24.38 15.43
CA GLN A 57 -14.16 -24.62 16.55
C GLN A 57 -13.86 -26.10 16.88
N THR A 58 -14.13 -27.05 15.96
CA THR A 58 -13.92 -28.48 16.26
C THR A 58 -13.22 -29.28 15.17
N LEU A 59 -12.31 -28.66 14.41
CA LEU A 59 -11.55 -29.39 13.37
C LEU A 59 -10.06 -29.08 13.31
N PHE A 60 -9.38 -28.98 14.45
CA PHE A 60 -7.92 -29.12 14.52
C PHE A 60 -7.48 -29.70 15.87
N ALA A 61 -7.66 -31.01 16.05
CA ALA A 61 -6.92 -31.76 17.06
C ALA A 61 -6.80 -33.23 16.63
N SER A 62 -5.54 -33.70 16.57
CA SER A 62 -5.08 -35.10 16.39
C SER A 62 -5.32 -35.75 15.03
N VAL A 63 -4.24 -36.07 14.31
CA VAL A 63 -3.55 -37.37 14.38
C VAL A 63 -2.15 -37.22 13.75
N SER A 64 -1.11 -37.36 14.58
CA SER A 64 0.22 -37.79 14.15
C SER A 64 0.20 -39.31 14.02
N GLN A 65 0.60 -39.85 12.86
CA GLN A 65 1.30 -41.13 12.79
C GLN A 65 2.08 -41.22 11.48
N ALA A 66 3.38 -41.47 11.64
CA ALA A 66 4.38 -41.59 10.59
C ALA A 66 4.28 -42.93 9.86
N THR A 67 4.53 -42.93 8.55
CA THR A 67 5.12 -44.06 7.82
C THR A 67 6.06 -43.54 6.71
N SER A 68 7.26 -44.11 6.67
CA SER A 68 8.43 -43.72 5.88
C SER A 68 8.31 -44.02 4.38
N PRO A 69 9.07 -43.34 3.49
CA PRO A 69 9.38 -43.86 2.16
C PRO A 69 10.72 -44.62 2.13
N ALA A 70 10.76 -45.69 1.33
CA ALA A 70 11.93 -46.53 1.02
C ALA A 70 12.74 -45.96 -0.18
N PRO A 71 13.97 -46.44 -0.45
CA PRO A 71 15.11 -45.61 -0.86
C PRO A 71 15.38 -45.61 -2.37
N VAL A 72 16.13 -44.61 -2.83
CA VAL A 72 16.81 -44.63 -4.15
C VAL A 72 18.32 -44.57 -3.93
N THR A 73 18.99 -45.39 -4.72
CA THR A 73 20.37 -45.88 -4.71
C THR A 73 21.47 -44.81 -4.85
N GLU A 74 22.51 -44.92 -4.02
CA GLU A 74 23.86 -44.45 -4.33
C GLU A 74 24.84 -45.64 -4.29
N ASN A 75 25.87 -45.59 -5.13
CA ASN A 75 27.05 -46.45 -5.06
C ASN A 75 28.33 -45.59 -5.27
N PRO A 76 29.49 -46.01 -4.75
CA PRO A 76 30.37 -45.15 -3.97
C PRO A 76 31.80 -45.06 -4.54
N LEU A 77 32.62 -44.11 -4.09
CA LEU A 77 34.09 -44.22 -4.20
C LEU A 77 34.83 -43.57 -3.02
N LEU A 78 35.45 -44.47 -2.24
CA LEU A 78 36.73 -44.42 -1.49
C LEU A 78 37.02 -43.41 -0.36
N VAL A 79 37.21 -44.00 0.82
CA VAL A 79 38.11 -43.57 1.93
C VAL A 79 39.48 -44.27 1.76
N PRO A 80 40.59 -43.83 2.39
CA PRO A 80 40.97 -44.37 3.72
C PRO A 80 41.57 -43.28 4.66
N GLY A 81 41.22 -43.19 5.95
CA GLY A 81 41.76 -43.95 7.10
C GLY A 81 42.62 -43.00 7.97
N ILE A 82 42.55 -42.91 9.31
CA ILE A 82 42.95 -43.93 10.30
C ILE A 82 42.70 -43.38 11.74
N ILE A 83 42.04 -44.21 12.58
CA ILE A 83 42.27 -44.59 14.02
C ILE A 83 42.40 -43.45 15.09
N GLY A 84 41.75 -43.47 16.27
CA GLY A 84 40.89 -44.45 16.97
C GLY A 84 40.82 -44.15 18.48
N ALA A 85 39.78 -44.70 19.16
CA ALA A 85 39.58 -45.03 20.60
C ALA A 85 39.89 -43.96 21.69
N GLY A 86 39.19 -43.77 22.81
CA GLY A 86 38.12 -44.48 23.53
C GLY A 86 38.30 -44.24 25.06
N VAL A 87 37.22 -44.38 25.84
CA VAL A 87 37.14 -44.65 27.30
C VAL A 87 36.92 -43.50 28.33
N VAL A 88 35.66 -43.43 28.80
CA VAL A 88 35.07 -43.45 30.17
C VAL A 88 35.84 -42.97 31.42
N GLY A 89 35.14 -42.19 32.28
CA GLY A 89 35.36 -41.99 33.73
C GLY A 89 35.70 -40.53 34.07
N GLY A 90 35.11 -39.80 35.02
CA GLY A 90 34.45 -40.15 36.27
C GLY A 90 35.05 -39.27 37.39
N ALA A 91 34.33 -38.20 37.78
CA ALA A 91 34.41 -37.40 39.01
C ALA A 91 35.72 -36.65 39.39
N ALA A 92 35.64 -35.31 39.49
CA ALA A 92 36.16 -34.53 40.62
C ALA A 92 35.52 -33.13 40.67
N LEU A 93 34.82 -32.88 41.78
CA LEU A 93 34.20 -31.62 42.19
C LEU A 93 35.30 -30.68 42.73
N ALA A 94 35.48 -29.50 42.12
CA ALA A 94 36.28 -28.41 42.69
C ALA A 94 35.48 -27.10 42.67
N LEU A 95 35.13 -26.65 43.87
CA LEU A 95 34.57 -25.34 44.17
C LEU A 95 35.56 -24.24 43.77
N LEU A 96 35.18 -23.39 42.82
CA LEU A 96 35.81 -22.07 42.62
C LEU A 96 34.71 -21.01 42.55
N THR A 97 34.71 -20.17 43.58
CA THR A 97 33.82 -19.03 43.76
C THR A 97 34.16 -17.93 42.76
N ASN A 98 33.33 -17.72 41.74
CA ASN A 98 33.43 -16.55 40.87
C ASN A 98 32.48 -15.44 41.32
N LYS A 99 33.09 -14.39 41.88
CA LYS A 99 32.52 -13.07 42.18
C LYS A 99 32.32 -12.32 40.85
N PRO A 100 31.15 -11.72 40.56
CA PRO A 100 30.99 -10.95 39.33
C PRO A 100 31.73 -9.61 39.43
N ALA A 101 32.59 -9.33 38.45
CA ALA A 101 33.25 -8.04 38.31
C ALA A 101 32.26 -6.98 37.81
N ALA A 102 32.31 -5.80 38.44
CA ALA A 102 31.47 -4.64 38.11
C ALA A 102 31.80 -4.09 36.71
N ALA A 103 30.75 -3.76 35.95
CA ALA A 103 30.85 -3.08 34.67
C ALA A 103 31.35 -1.63 34.85
N PRO A 104 32.23 -1.10 33.97
CA PRO A 104 32.65 0.28 34.05
C PRO A 104 31.54 1.22 33.54
N ALA A 105 31.39 2.35 34.25
CA ALA A 105 30.41 3.39 34.02
C ALA A 105 30.55 4.05 32.64
N ALA A 106 29.40 4.36 32.03
CA ALA A 106 29.29 5.05 30.75
C ALA A 106 29.86 6.48 30.86
N ALA A 107 30.81 6.80 29.98
CA ALA A 107 31.25 8.17 29.75
C ALA A 107 30.24 8.91 28.87
N SER A 108 29.79 10.09 29.31
CA SER A 108 28.92 11.00 28.57
C SER A 108 29.55 11.41 27.22
N PRO A 109 28.79 11.46 26.11
CA PRO A 109 29.31 11.98 24.86
C PRO A 109 29.40 13.51 24.95
N THR A 110 30.63 14.01 24.88
CA THR A 110 30.96 15.41 24.64
C THR A 110 30.47 15.82 23.25
N ALA A 111 29.91 17.04 23.17
CA ALA A 111 29.39 17.65 21.96
C ALA A 111 30.48 17.74 20.87
N ALA A 112 30.31 16.97 19.80
CA ALA A 112 31.10 17.10 18.58
C ALA A 112 30.39 18.07 17.62
N THR A 113 30.84 19.31 17.62
CA THR A 113 30.56 20.29 16.57
C THR A 113 31.19 19.79 15.27
N THR A 114 30.38 19.22 14.38
CA THR A 114 30.75 19.05 12.98
C THR A 114 29.72 19.76 12.13
N SER A 115 30.19 20.79 11.41
CA SER A 115 29.48 21.41 10.30
C SER A 115 29.24 20.34 9.25
N GLY A 116 28.09 19.67 9.34
CA GLY A 116 27.70 18.57 8.47
C GLY A 116 27.27 19.12 7.11
N VAL A 117 28.13 18.99 6.11
CA VAL A 117 27.67 18.95 4.73
C VAL A 117 26.76 17.73 4.62
N ILE A 118 25.44 17.95 4.58
CA ILE A 118 24.46 16.91 4.27
C ILE A 118 24.88 16.30 2.92
N PRO A 119 25.11 14.98 2.81
CA PRO A 119 25.41 14.35 1.53
C PRO A 119 24.32 14.77 0.53
N ARG A 120 24.72 15.34 -0.62
CA ARG A 120 23.78 15.77 -1.65
C ARG A 120 22.84 14.61 -1.95
N ALA A 121 21.56 14.76 -1.59
CA ALA A 121 20.56 13.71 -1.77
C ALA A 121 20.65 13.20 -3.22
N LYS A 122 20.68 11.87 -3.39
CA LYS A 122 20.69 11.22 -4.70
C LYS A 122 19.52 11.79 -5.52
N ARG A 123 19.73 12.19 -6.76
CA ARG A 123 18.66 12.77 -7.61
C ARG A 123 18.64 12.09 -8.97
N ALA A 124 17.44 11.98 -9.51
CA ALA A 124 17.22 11.60 -10.90
C ALA A 124 17.95 12.54 -11.88
N ALA A 125 18.25 12.03 -13.08
CA ALA A 125 18.80 12.83 -14.17
C ALA A 125 17.87 14.01 -14.54
N ALA A 126 18.44 15.10 -15.05
CA ALA A 126 17.68 16.33 -15.34
C ALA A 126 16.47 16.12 -16.29
N PRO A 127 16.55 15.33 -17.38
CA PRO A 127 15.38 15.06 -18.23
C PRO A 127 14.28 14.26 -17.51
N ALA A 128 14.67 13.31 -16.65
CA ALA A 128 13.74 12.57 -15.82
C ALA A 128 13.02 13.49 -14.82
N LEU A 129 13.76 14.40 -14.16
CA LEU A 129 13.18 15.40 -13.26
C LEU A 129 12.22 16.35 -13.99
N ALA A 130 12.55 16.80 -15.20
CA ALA A 130 11.68 17.66 -16.00
C ALA A 130 10.37 16.94 -16.37
N THR A 131 10.47 15.68 -16.81
CA THR A 131 9.30 14.84 -17.11
C THR A 131 8.44 14.60 -15.87
N MET A 132 9.08 14.30 -14.74
CA MET A 132 8.41 14.09 -13.47
C MET A 132 7.68 15.35 -13.01
N ALA A 133 8.32 16.52 -13.04
CA ALA A 133 7.70 17.78 -12.68
C ALA A 133 6.49 18.13 -13.58
N ALA A 134 6.55 17.78 -14.87
CA ALA A 134 5.46 18.01 -15.80
C ALA A 134 4.27 17.06 -15.59
N THR A 135 4.52 15.82 -15.16
CA THR A 135 3.49 14.76 -15.10
C THR A 135 2.96 14.50 -13.69
N PHE A 136 3.81 14.75 -12.69
CA PHE A 136 3.61 14.56 -11.24
C PHE A 136 4.19 15.76 -10.47
N PRO A 137 3.56 16.94 -10.55
CA PRO A 137 4.11 18.20 -10.00
C PRO A 137 4.18 18.25 -8.47
N ASN A 138 3.65 17.26 -7.77
CA ASN A 138 3.78 17.11 -6.31
C ASN A 138 4.70 15.94 -5.92
N ALA A 139 5.45 15.38 -6.87
CA ALA A 139 6.40 14.32 -6.58
C ALA A 139 7.53 14.79 -5.65
N MET A 140 7.88 13.93 -4.71
CA MET A 140 8.94 14.14 -3.72
C MET A 140 9.71 12.85 -3.51
N GLN A 141 10.93 12.94 -2.96
CA GLN A 141 11.73 11.75 -2.71
C GLN A 141 11.03 10.83 -1.71
N GLU A 142 11.13 9.52 -1.95
CA GLU A 142 10.41 8.49 -1.20
C GLU A 142 10.69 8.54 0.31
N GLU A 143 11.94 8.77 0.72
CA GLU A 143 12.32 8.91 2.12
C GLU A 143 11.77 10.19 2.75
N THR A 144 11.74 11.28 1.98
CA THR A 144 11.19 12.57 2.44
C THR A 144 9.68 12.46 2.62
N PHE A 145 9.00 11.80 1.68
CA PHE A 145 7.58 11.47 1.78
C PHE A 145 7.28 10.65 3.04
N MET A 146 8.00 9.55 3.24
CA MET A 146 7.76 8.65 4.38
C MET A 146 8.04 9.32 5.71
N HIS A 147 9.08 10.15 5.81
CA HIS A 147 9.37 10.91 7.03
C HIS A 147 8.20 11.81 7.44
N ALA A 148 7.63 12.59 6.50
CA ALA A 148 6.50 13.46 6.82
C ALA A 148 5.20 12.70 7.08
N VAL A 149 4.91 11.65 6.31
CA VAL A 149 3.74 10.81 6.59
C VAL A 149 3.84 10.21 8.00
N ALA A 150 5.01 9.72 8.38
CA ALA A 150 5.22 9.16 9.71
C ALA A 150 5.12 10.21 10.82
N GLU A 151 5.62 11.43 10.60
CA GLU A 151 5.48 12.55 11.54
C GLU A 151 4.01 12.94 11.77
N GLU A 152 3.27 13.16 10.68
CA GLU A 152 1.84 13.49 10.74
C GLU A 152 1.02 12.39 11.45
N LEU A 153 1.27 11.12 11.12
CA LEU A 153 0.58 10.00 11.74
C LEU A 153 0.95 9.82 13.22
N ARG A 154 2.20 10.05 13.60
CA ARG A 154 2.62 10.06 15.02
C ARG A 154 1.91 11.14 15.82
N ASN A 155 1.73 12.33 15.24
CA ASN A 155 0.99 13.43 15.87
C ASN A 155 -0.49 13.07 16.10
N LEU A 156 -1.05 12.18 15.27
CA LEU A 156 -2.40 11.62 15.41
C LEU A 156 -2.45 10.34 16.26
N GLY A 157 -1.33 9.92 16.83
CA GLY A 157 -1.24 8.80 17.76
C GLY A 157 -0.89 7.44 17.13
N PHE A 158 -0.76 7.35 15.80
CA PHE A 158 -0.29 6.12 15.16
C PHE A 158 1.20 5.92 15.46
N LYS A 159 1.52 4.79 16.07
CA LYS A 159 2.88 4.42 16.49
C LYS A 159 3.14 2.98 16.10
N ARG A 160 4.42 2.64 15.96
CA ARG A 160 4.89 1.30 15.64
C ARG A 160 4.31 0.20 16.55
N ASP A 161 4.05 0.51 17.81
CA ASP A 161 3.59 -0.45 18.82
C ASP A 161 2.06 -0.56 18.94
N ASN A 162 1.30 0.29 18.25
CA ASN A 162 -0.15 0.38 18.44
C ASN A 162 -0.97 0.34 17.14
N CYS A 163 -0.34 0.10 16.00
CA CYS A 163 -1.02 0.02 14.71
C CYS A 163 -0.44 -1.11 13.85
N ILE A 164 -1.20 -1.50 12.84
CA ILE A 164 -0.72 -2.36 11.76
C ILE A 164 -0.86 -1.66 10.41
N ALA A 165 0.19 -1.74 9.59
CA ALA A 165 0.18 -1.25 8.23
C ALA A 165 -0.26 -2.36 7.25
N LEU A 166 -1.24 -2.06 6.39
CA LEU A 166 -1.58 -2.84 5.21
C LEU A 166 -0.97 -2.15 3.99
N VAL A 167 -0.09 -2.86 3.28
CA VAL A 167 0.70 -2.27 2.19
C VAL A 167 0.33 -2.89 0.86
N ASN A 168 -0.29 -2.07 0.00
CA ASN A 168 -0.64 -2.42 -1.37
C ASN A 168 0.29 -1.71 -2.37
N THR A 169 1.13 -2.48 -3.04
CA THR A 169 1.99 -2.03 -4.14
C THR A 169 1.85 -2.96 -5.34
N CYS A 170 2.50 -2.63 -6.46
CA CYS A 170 2.76 -3.63 -7.48
C CYS A 170 3.63 -4.77 -6.91
N ARG A 171 3.47 -5.99 -7.45
CA ARG A 171 4.34 -7.15 -7.14
C ARG A 171 5.76 -7.02 -7.71
N ASP A 172 6.01 -6.02 -8.55
CA ASP A 172 7.32 -5.72 -9.12
C ASP A 172 8.37 -5.49 -8.01
N GLU A 173 9.57 -6.03 -8.17
CA GLU A 173 10.61 -5.98 -7.13
C GLU A 173 11.09 -4.54 -6.87
N VAL A 174 10.93 -3.64 -7.84
CA VAL A 174 11.31 -2.23 -7.68
C VAL A 174 10.40 -1.48 -6.73
N CYS A 175 9.25 -2.05 -6.35
CA CYS A 175 8.36 -1.49 -5.34
C CYS A 175 8.76 -1.84 -3.90
N ARG A 176 9.79 -2.68 -3.65
CA ARG A 176 10.17 -3.05 -2.27
C ARG A 176 10.77 -1.93 -1.41
N PRO A 177 11.48 -0.91 -1.93
CA PRO A 177 12.01 0.18 -1.13
C PRO A 177 10.95 0.89 -0.26
N ILE A 178 9.83 1.33 -0.83
CA ILE A 178 8.74 1.96 -0.05
C ILE A 178 8.18 1.04 1.03
N VAL A 179 8.05 -0.27 0.75
CA VAL A 179 7.56 -1.25 1.73
C VAL A 179 8.53 -1.32 2.91
N ASN A 180 9.84 -1.32 2.65
CA ASN A 180 10.84 -1.33 3.70
C ASN A 180 10.81 -0.07 4.56
N LEU A 181 10.59 1.11 3.96
CA LEU A 181 10.44 2.37 4.70
C LEU A 181 9.18 2.36 5.58
N ILE A 182 8.07 1.83 5.08
CA ILE A 182 6.84 1.65 5.86
C ILE A 182 7.11 0.70 7.04
N ASP A 183 7.78 -0.43 6.79
CA ASP A 183 8.09 -1.42 7.83
C ASP A 183 9.04 -0.87 8.90
N GLN A 184 9.95 0.03 8.52
CA GLN A 184 10.84 0.71 9.46
C GLN A 184 10.09 1.65 10.41
N GLU A 185 9.08 2.36 9.92
CA GLU A 185 8.30 3.32 10.72
C GLU A 185 7.21 2.64 11.55
N PHE A 186 6.48 1.70 10.97
CA PHE A 186 5.25 1.14 11.55
C PHE A 186 5.34 -0.34 11.94
N GLY A 187 6.50 -0.97 11.78
CA GLY A 187 6.67 -2.40 12.03
C GLY A 187 6.25 -3.26 10.84
N MET A 188 6.41 -4.58 10.94
CA MET A 188 6.17 -5.49 9.81
C MET A 188 4.74 -5.35 9.28
N SER A 189 4.61 -4.93 8.03
CA SER A 189 3.31 -4.76 7.39
C SER A 189 2.66 -6.07 6.95
N PHE A 190 1.33 -6.07 6.91
CA PHE A 190 0.57 -7.06 6.16
C PHE A 190 0.57 -6.67 4.67
N ASN A 191 1.32 -7.40 3.86
CA ASN A 191 1.46 -7.10 2.44
C ASN A 191 0.25 -7.63 1.63
N ILE A 192 -0.44 -6.74 0.93
CA ILE A 192 -1.60 -7.05 0.08
C ILE A 192 -1.34 -6.75 -1.40
N ALA A 193 -0.07 -6.73 -1.82
CA ALA A 193 0.33 -6.38 -3.18
C ALA A 193 -0.35 -7.24 -4.25
N GLY A 194 -0.67 -6.61 -5.38
CA GLY A 194 -1.23 -7.23 -6.58
C GLY A 194 -0.59 -6.69 -7.85
N LEU A 195 -0.81 -7.35 -8.99
CA LEU A 195 -0.29 -6.93 -10.28
C LEU A 195 -0.71 -5.48 -10.59
N GLY A 196 0.23 -4.62 -10.96
CA GLY A 196 -0.03 -3.19 -11.21
C GLY A 196 -0.53 -2.39 -10.01
N GLY A 197 -0.47 -2.96 -8.80
CA GLY A 197 -1.04 -2.40 -7.57
C GLY A 197 -2.50 -2.76 -7.35
N LEU A 198 -3.08 -3.71 -8.09
CA LEU A 198 -4.47 -4.13 -7.90
C LEU A 198 -4.75 -4.58 -6.47
N VAL A 199 -5.80 -4.04 -5.85
CA VAL A 199 -6.27 -4.48 -4.52
C VAL A 199 -7.12 -5.75 -4.68
N ILE A 200 -6.48 -6.93 -4.67
CA ILE A 200 -7.14 -8.21 -4.96
C ILE A 200 -7.46 -9.06 -3.73
N CYS A 201 -6.90 -8.74 -2.57
CA CYS A 201 -7.06 -9.54 -1.34
C CYS A 201 -8.51 -9.54 -0.78
N GLY A 202 -9.31 -8.54 -1.18
CA GLY A 202 -10.72 -8.41 -0.83
C GLY A 202 -10.99 -8.26 0.66
N LYS A 203 -12.28 -8.31 1.03
CA LYS A 203 -12.73 -8.16 2.43
C LYS A 203 -12.12 -9.22 3.37
N THR A 204 -11.86 -10.42 2.86
CA THR A 204 -11.26 -11.50 3.63
C THR A 204 -9.81 -11.18 3.98
N GLY A 205 -9.01 -10.70 3.02
CA GLY A 205 -7.63 -10.26 3.28
C GLY A 205 -7.56 -9.07 4.24
N PHE A 206 -8.48 -8.11 4.11
CA PHE A 206 -8.57 -6.98 5.04
C PHE A 206 -8.86 -7.44 6.47
N LYS A 207 -9.87 -8.29 6.66
CA LYS A 207 -10.21 -8.83 7.99
C LYS A 207 -9.08 -9.67 8.59
N ALA A 208 -8.38 -10.45 7.78
CA ALA A 208 -7.20 -11.19 8.22
C ALA A 208 -6.10 -10.23 8.72
N ALA A 209 -5.78 -9.18 7.96
CA ALA A 209 -4.79 -8.19 8.38
C ALA A 209 -5.18 -7.46 9.67
N MET A 210 -6.43 -6.99 9.76
CA MET A 210 -6.90 -6.24 10.93
C MET A 210 -6.92 -7.08 12.21
N SER A 211 -7.17 -8.40 12.11
CA SER A 211 -7.12 -9.31 13.26
C SER A 211 -5.73 -9.45 13.90
N HIS A 212 -4.69 -8.89 13.28
CA HIS A 212 -3.32 -8.86 13.79
C HIS A 212 -2.96 -7.50 14.42
N SER A 213 -3.89 -6.55 14.45
CA SER A 213 -3.63 -5.22 14.99
C SER A 213 -3.47 -5.26 16.52
N PRO A 214 -2.53 -4.48 17.10
CA PRO A 214 -2.49 -4.31 18.54
C PRO A 214 -3.77 -3.65 19.06
N GLU A 215 -4.35 -4.23 20.11
CA GLU A 215 -5.43 -3.61 20.86
C GLU A 215 -4.87 -2.68 21.95
N PHE A 216 -5.51 -1.52 22.14
CA PHE A 216 -5.25 -0.62 23.26
C PHE A 216 -6.56 -0.14 23.90
N PRO A 217 -6.59 0.13 25.21
CA PRO A 217 -7.81 0.59 25.87
C PRO A 217 -8.16 2.02 25.43
N CYS A 218 -9.42 2.23 25.06
CA CYS A 218 -9.98 3.54 24.80
C CYS A 218 -9.98 4.40 26.07
N GLU A 219 -9.35 5.57 26.02
CA GLU A 219 -9.30 6.49 27.16
C GLU A 219 -10.68 6.95 27.67
N LYS A 220 -11.73 6.89 26.84
CA LYS A 220 -13.08 7.37 27.19
C LYS A 220 -13.92 6.32 27.91
N ASP A 221 -13.89 5.06 27.47
CA ASP A 221 -14.79 4.00 27.93
C ASP A 221 -14.08 2.67 28.27
N GLY A 222 -12.75 2.62 28.16
CA GLY A 222 -11.92 1.46 28.51
C GLY A 222 -11.99 0.30 27.54
N LYS A 223 -12.82 0.38 26.48
CA LYS A 223 -12.98 -0.72 25.51
C LYS A 223 -11.76 -0.85 24.60
N PRO A 224 -11.45 -2.06 24.09
CA PRO A 224 -10.39 -2.23 23.10
C PRO A 224 -10.63 -1.37 21.86
N ARG A 225 -9.57 -0.72 21.38
CA ARG A 225 -9.49 -0.06 20.09
C ARG A 225 -8.25 -0.53 19.34
N GLU A 226 -8.32 -0.42 18.02
CA GLU A 226 -7.24 -0.80 17.11
C GLU A 226 -6.90 0.38 16.19
N ARG A 227 -5.70 0.36 15.59
CA ARG A 227 -5.28 1.31 14.55
C ARG A 227 -4.78 0.62 13.31
N TYR A 228 -5.25 1.06 12.15
CA TYR A 228 -4.82 0.53 10.87
C TYR A 228 -4.26 1.64 9.97
N ILE A 229 -3.25 1.33 9.16
CA ILE A 229 -2.73 2.26 8.16
C ILE A 229 -2.77 1.56 6.80
N PHE A 230 -3.53 2.09 5.86
CA PHE A 230 -3.68 1.55 4.51
C PHE A 230 -2.82 2.34 3.53
N PHE A 231 -1.80 1.69 2.96
CA PHE A 231 -0.95 2.25 1.93
C PHE A 231 -1.31 1.69 0.55
N GLY A 232 -1.41 2.55 -0.47
CA GLY A 232 -1.79 2.14 -1.83
C GLY A 232 -1.05 2.89 -2.94
N PHE A 233 -0.20 2.17 -3.69
CA PHE A 233 0.62 2.77 -4.74
C PHE A 233 0.63 1.92 -6.02
N PRO A 234 0.04 2.38 -7.15
CA PRO A 234 0.56 1.96 -8.45
C PRO A 234 1.95 2.56 -8.65
N HIS A 235 2.65 2.09 -9.67
CA HIS A 235 3.98 2.58 -9.97
C HIS A 235 4.22 2.84 -11.46
N VAL A 236 5.20 3.68 -11.74
CA VAL A 236 5.70 3.98 -13.08
C VAL A 236 7.19 4.28 -13.01
N SER A 237 7.93 4.08 -14.08
CA SER A 237 9.31 4.58 -14.16
C SER A 237 9.44 5.77 -15.10
N ILE A 238 10.47 6.57 -14.87
CA ILE A 238 10.94 7.60 -15.79
C ILE A 238 12.43 7.36 -15.96
N GLY A 239 12.84 6.93 -17.15
CA GLY A 239 14.25 6.68 -17.47
C GLY A 239 15.06 7.98 -17.49
N GLU A 240 16.39 7.90 -17.46
CA GLU A 240 17.27 9.09 -17.43
C GLU A 240 17.00 10.10 -18.54
N SER A 241 16.63 9.61 -19.73
CA SER A 241 16.32 10.45 -20.89
C SER A 241 14.92 11.08 -20.82
N GLY A 242 14.17 10.88 -19.73
CA GLY A 242 12.78 11.34 -19.58
C GLY A 242 11.73 10.41 -20.17
N GLU A 243 12.12 9.23 -20.68
CA GLU A 243 11.18 8.26 -21.22
C GLU A 243 10.33 7.65 -20.11
N VAL A 244 9.01 7.82 -20.18
CA VAL A 244 8.06 7.24 -19.22
C VAL A 244 7.84 5.75 -19.54
N GLY A 245 8.03 4.91 -18.52
CA GLY A 245 7.87 3.46 -18.61
C GLY A 245 9.18 2.69 -18.77
N SER A 246 10.32 3.39 -18.92
CA SER A 246 11.65 2.81 -19.11
C SER A 246 12.41 2.72 -17.79
N LEU A 247 13.02 1.58 -17.48
CA LEU A 247 13.75 1.32 -16.24
C LEU A 247 14.92 0.36 -16.45
N LEU A 248 16.13 0.79 -16.07
CA LEU A 248 17.29 -0.11 -16.03
C LEU A 248 17.25 -0.95 -14.74
N ARG A 249 17.26 -2.27 -14.89
CA ARG A 249 17.21 -3.22 -13.76
C ARG A 249 18.56 -3.87 -13.51
N ARG A 250 18.77 -4.32 -12.27
CA ARG A 250 19.98 -5.06 -11.87
C ARG A 250 20.17 -6.29 -12.75
N GLY A 251 21.37 -6.47 -13.28
CA GLY A 251 21.73 -7.64 -14.11
C GLY A 251 21.15 -7.62 -15.53
N ARG A 252 20.51 -6.54 -15.97
CA ARG A 252 19.98 -6.39 -17.33
C ARG A 252 20.85 -5.43 -18.13
N GLY A 253 21.32 -5.87 -19.30
CA GLY A 253 22.15 -5.04 -20.19
C GLY A 253 21.37 -3.98 -20.99
N LYS A 254 20.03 -3.98 -20.91
CA LYS A 254 19.15 -3.00 -21.57
C LYS A 254 18.02 -2.59 -20.62
N PRO A 255 17.49 -1.36 -20.76
CA PRO A 255 16.28 -0.95 -20.07
C PRO A 255 15.11 -1.91 -20.34
N SER A 256 14.23 -2.00 -19.36
CA SER A 256 13.00 -2.79 -19.35
C SER A 256 11.82 -1.90 -18.95
N SER A 257 10.62 -2.48 -18.86
CA SER A 257 9.39 -1.74 -18.53
C SER A 257 9.11 -1.62 -17.03
N ALA A 258 8.54 -0.49 -16.60
CA ALA A 258 7.83 -0.37 -15.32
C ALA A 258 6.71 0.70 -15.38
N CYS A 259 5.45 0.40 -15.04
CA CYS A 259 4.86 -0.91 -14.73
C CYS A 259 4.56 -1.71 -15.99
N GLY A 260 5.08 -2.95 -16.08
CA GLY A 260 4.84 -3.82 -17.24
C GLY A 260 3.34 -4.09 -17.52
N ALA A 261 2.56 -4.34 -16.46
CA ALA A 261 1.12 -4.56 -16.59
C ALA A 261 0.37 -3.34 -17.14
N LEU A 262 0.70 -2.14 -16.64
CA LEU A 262 0.07 -0.89 -17.10
C LEU A 262 0.47 -0.54 -18.54
N ILE A 263 1.70 -0.86 -18.96
CA ILE A 263 2.13 -0.71 -20.36
C ILE A 263 1.36 -1.67 -21.28
N ALA A 264 1.18 -2.93 -20.87
CA ALA A 264 0.38 -3.88 -21.63
C ALA A 264 -1.08 -3.41 -21.74
N ILE A 265 -1.68 -2.96 -20.64
CA ILE A 265 -3.06 -2.43 -20.64
C ILE A 265 -3.19 -1.19 -21.53
N LYS A 266 -2.20 -0.30 -21.53
CA LYS A 266 -2.14 0.82 -22.49
C LYS A 266 -2.20 0.32 -23.94
N GLY A 267 -1.45 -0.73 -24.27
CA GLY A 267 -1.47 -1.38 -25.58
C GLY A 267 -2.85 -1.96 -25.92
N ASP A 268 -3.46 -2.66 -24.97
CA ASP A 268 -4.80 -3.24 -25.12
C ASP A 268 -5.89 -2.19 -25.35
N ILE A 269 -5.85 -1.08 -24.61
CA ILE A 269 -6.77 0.04 -24.80
C ILE A 269 -6.62 0.63 -26.20
N LYS A 270 -5.39 0.79 -26.66
CA LYS A 270 -5.11 1.29 -28.02
C LYS A 270 -5.63 0.32 -29.09
N ALA A 271 -5.54 -0.99 -28.85
CA ALA A 271 -6.05 -2.00 -29.78
C ALA A 271 -7.59 -2.06 -29.83
N GLY A 272 -8.30 -1.58 -28.80
CA GLY A 272 -9.77 -1.47 -28.78
C GLY A 272 -10.51 -2.80 -28.63
N GLY A 273 -9.84 -3.85 -28.16
CA GLY A 273 -10.45 -5.16 -27.93
C GLY A 273 -11.29 -5.24 -26.64
N PRO A 274 -12.25 -6.18 -26.56
CA PRO A 274 -13.02 -6.39 -25.34
C PRO A 274 -12.14 -6.89 -24.17
N VAL A 275 -12.63 -6.72 -22.94
CA VAL A 275 -12.08 -7.44 -21.79
C VAL A 275 -12.64 -8.85 -21.81
N VAL A 276 -11.75 -9.83 -21.96
CA VAL A 276 -12.09 -11.26 -21.98
C VAL A 276 -11.65 -11.87 -20.66
N ASP A 277 -12.49 -12.72 -20.08
CA ASP A 277 -12.13 -13.46 -18.87
C ASP A 277 -11.04 -14.49 -19.19
N ASP A 278 -10.00 -14.48 -18.37
CA ASP A 278 -8.86 -15.39 -18.46
C ASP A 278 -8.48 -15.80 -17.04
N PRO A 279 -8.83 -17.02 -16.59
CA PRO A 279 -8.57 -17.47 -15.23
C PRO A 279 -7.07 -17.57 -14.92
N ASP A 280 -6.23 -17.81 -15.93
CA ASP A 280 -4.78 -17.89 -15.76
C ASP A 280 -4.14 -16.49 -15.67
N ASN A 281 -4.88 -15.44 -16.01
CA ASN A 281 -4.47 -14.04 -15.93
C ASN A 281 -5.47 -13.18 -15.12
N ALA A 282 -6.13 -13.77 -14.11
CA ALA A 282 -7.22 -13.13 -13.38
C ALA A 282 -6.88 -11.72 -12.82
N GLU A 283 -5.70 -11.54 -12.22
CA GLU A 283 -5.25 -10.22 -11.72
C GLU A 283 -5.12 -9.20 -12.86
N TYR A 284 -4.57 -9.62 -14.01
CA TYR A 284 -4.40 -8.73 -15.17
C TYR A 284 -5.75 -8.32 -15.76
N VAL A 285 -6.66 -9.27 -15.95
CA VAL A 285 -8.00 -9.02 -16.50
C VAL A 285 -8.77 -8.08 -15.60
N GLU A 286 -8.73 -8.28 -14.28
CA GLU A 286 -9.43 -7.41 -13.34
C GLU A 286 -8.82 -6.00 -13.29
N LEU A 287 -7.49 -5.90 -13.29
CA LEU A 287 -6.81 -4.61 -13.40
C LEU A 287 -7.20 -3.88 -14.70
N LYS A 288 -7.18 -4.58 -15.84
CA LYS A 288 -7.58 -4.06 -17.15
C LYS A 288 -9.02 -3.54 -17.13
N ARG A 289 -9.95 -4.31 -16.57
CA ARG A 289 -11.36 -3.93 -16.43
C ARG A 289 -11.51 -2.63 -15.64
N LYS A 290 -10.85 -2.52 -14.48
CA LYS A 290 -10.89 -1.32 -13.63
C LYS A 290 -10.28 -0.09 -14.29
N ILE A 291 -9.21 -0.25 -15.06
CA ILE A 291 -8.53 0.84 -15.76
C ILE A 291 -9.35 1.32 -16.96
N ILE A 292 -9.86 0.42 -17.80
CA ILE A 292 -10.68 0.78 -18.96
C ILE A 292 -11.90 1.61 -18.54
N ALA A 293 -12.53 1.26 -17.42
CA ALA A 293 -13.66 2.02 -16.88
C ALA A 293 -13.31 3.46 -16.43
N ARG A 294 -12.02 3.77 -16.22
CA ARG A 294 -11.54 5.05 -15.67
C ARG A 294 -10.73 5.89 -16.65
N VAL A 295 -10.19 5.29 -17.70
CA VAL A 295 -9.43 6.01 -18.72
C VAL A 295 -10.40 6.71 -19.68
N LYS A 296 -10.21 8.02 -19.87
CA LYS A 296 -11.00 8.79 -20.83
C LYS A 296 -10.73 8.32 -22.26
N PRO A 297 -11.73 8.35 -23.15
CA PRO A 297 -11.52 8.15 -24.58
C PRO A 297 -10.37 9.05 -25.06
N SER A 298 -9.40 8.41 -25.70
CA SER A 298 -8.24 9.08 -26.27
C SER A 298 -8.31 8.92 -27.79
N GLY A 299 -7.65 9.81 -28.54
CA GLY A 299 -7.61 9.72 -30.00
C GLY A 299 -6.92 8.45 -30.51
N SER A 300 -6.56 8.41 -31.80
CA SER A 300 -5.93 7.24 -32.44
C SER A 300 -4.66 6.72 -31.74
N ASP A 301 -3.99 7.56 -30.95
CA ASP A 301 -2.78 7.18 -30.21
C ASP A 301 -3.04 6.41 -28.92
N GLY A 302 -4.29 6.36 -28.45
CA GLY A 302 -4.65 5.81 -27.15
C GLY A 302 -4.19 6.69 -25.98
N PRO A 303 -4.40 6.24 -24.73
CA PRO A 303 -3.97 6.98 -23.54
C PRO A 303 -2.44 6.93 -23.37
N SER A 304 -1.87 7.98 -22.77
CA SER A 304 -0.49 7.96 -22.29
C SER A 304 -0.32 7.00 -21.11
N LEU A 305 0.91 6.54 -20.85
CA LEU A 305 1.17 5.67 -19.70
C LEU A 305 0.86 6.41 -18.38
N VAL A 306 1.11 7.71 -18.31
CA VAL A 306 0.74 8.55 -17.16
C VAL A 306 -0.77 8.54 -16.91
N GLN A 307 -1.59 8.61 -17.97
CA GLN A 307 -3.06 8.52 -17.83
C GLN A 307 -3.49 7.15 -17.30
N VAL A 308 -2.89 6.07 -17.81
CA VAL A 308 -3.15 4.70 -17.34
C VAL A 308 -2.71 4.52 -15.87
N THR A 309 -1.55 5.05 -15.47
CA THR A 309 -1.08 5.02 -14.08
C THR A 309 -1.99 5.81 -13.15
N LYS A 310 -2.48 6.99 -13.56
CA LYS A 310 -3.45 7.77 -12.78
C LYS A 310 -4.81 7.07 -12.68
N ALA A 311 -5.25 6.37 -13.71
CA ALA A 311 -6.45 5.54 -13.65
C ALA A 311 -6.28 4.34 -12.69
N ALA A 312 -5.09 3.73 -12.65
CA ALA A 312 -4.77 2.70 -11.67
C ALA A 312 -4.77 3.26 -10.23
N LEU A 313 -4.20 4.45 -10.01
CA LEU A 313 -4.24 5.14 -8.70
C LEU A 313 -5.67 5.36 -8.22
N GLN A 314 -6.54 5.83 -9.12
CA GLN A 314 -7.95 6.03 -8.80
C GLN A 314 -8.62 4.69 -8.44
N ALA A 315 -8.40 3.65 -9.25
CA ALA A 315 -8.94 2.32 -8.97
C ALA A 315 -8.49 1.78 -7.59
N ILE A 316 -7.21 1.93 -7.27
CA ILE A 316 -6.63 1.49 -6.01
C ILE A 316 -7.24 2.27 -4.84
N THR A 317 -7.35 3.59 -4.97
CA THR A 317 -7.93 4.43 -3.92
C THR A 317 -9.39 4.06 -3.69
N ASP A 318 -10.19 3.94 -4.76
CA ASP A 318 -11.59 3.53 -4.70
C ASP A 318 -11.75 2.15 -4.03
N ASP A 319 -10.91 1.19 -4.41
CA ASP A 319 -10.97 -0.18 -3.87
C ASP A 319 -10.58 -0.22 -2.39
N LEU A 320 -9.54 0.52 -1.98
CA LEU A 320 -9.16 0.64 -0.56
C LEU A 320 -10.32 1.25 0.24
N GLU A 321 -10.87 2.39 -0.20
CA GLU A 321 -11.96 3.06 0.50
C GLU A 321 -13.22 2.21 0.56
N HIS A 322 -13.54 1.50 -0.53
CA HIS A 322 -14.65 0.56 -0.55
C HIS A 322 -14.45 -0.57 0.45
N LEU A 323 -13.28 -1.22 0.47
CA LEU A 323 -13.01 -2.32 1.39
C LEU A 323 -12.99 -1.84 2.85
N ILE A 324 -12.39 -0.68 3.14
CA ILE A 324 -12.45 -0.04 4.46
C ILE A 324 -13.90 0.16 4.90
N SER A 325 -14.77 0.67 4.03
CA SER A 325 -16.18 0.88 4.36
C SER A 325 -16.94 -0.41 4.70
N LEU A 326 -16.46 -1.56 4.21
CA LEU A 326 -17.04 -2.88 4.46
C LEU A 326 -16.44 -3.58 5.69
N THR A 327 -15.27 -3.16 6.16
CA THR A 327 -14.49 -3.92 7.13
C THR A 327 -14.09 -3.15 8.38
N VAL A 328 -14.03 -1.82 8.36
CA VAL A 328 -13.62 -0.99 9.49
C VAL A 328 -14.83 -0.30 10.11
N ASP A 329 -14.98 -0.42 11.43
CA ASP A 329 -15.94 0.37 12.21
C ASP A 329 -15.19 1.54 12.90
N PRO A 330 -15.42 2.81 12.50
CA PRO A 330 -14.78 3.97 13.11
C PRO A 330 -15.13 4.18 14.60
N ALA A 331 -16.21 3.53 15.09
CA ALA A 331 -16.56 3.56 16.50
C ALA A 331 -15.55 2.76 17.34
N THR A 332 -14.95 1.71 16.79
CA THR A 332 -14.03 0.81 17.50
C THR A 332 -12.59 0.90 17.02
N ALA A 333 -12.33 1.47 15.85
CA ALA A 333 -10.98 1.62 15.31
C ALA A 333 -10.71 3.03 14.80
N ASP A 334 -9.44 3.42 14.83
CA ASP A 334 -8.92 4.56 14.08
C ASP A 334 -8.18 4.04 12.85
N TYR A 335 -8.19 4.77 11.74
CA TYR A 335 -7.42 4.33 10.57
C TYR A 335 -6.86 5.48 9.75
N ALA A 336 -5.86 5.20 8.92
CA ALA A 336 -5.32 6.15 7.97
C ALA A 336 -5.23 5.56 6.56
N VAL A 337 -5.38 6.40 5.55
CA VAL A 337 -5.28 6.06 4.12
C VAL A 337 -4.25 6.95 3.46
N ILE A 338 -3.23 6.34 2.88
CA ILE A 338 -2.10 7.00 2.22
C ILE A 338 -1.95 6.39 0.83
N THR A 339 -2.31 7.14 -0.21
CA THR A 339 -2.17 6.74 -1.61
C THR A 339 -1.33 7.72 -2.40
N GLY A 340 -0.75 7.26 -3.49
CA GLY A 340 0.05 8.08 -4.39
C GLY A 340 0.59 7.26 -5.55
N VAL A 341 1.39 7.86 -6.43
CA VAL A 341 2.11 7.12 -7.47
C VAL A 341 3.55 6.95 -7.05
N GLN A 342 4.04 5.71 -7.01
CA GLN A 342 5.46 5.43 -6.88
C GLN A 342 6.16 5.63 -8.22
N ILE A 343 7.25 6.40 -8.24
CA ILE A 343 7.96 6.78 -9.45
C ILE A 343 9.41 6.36 -9.33
N HIS A 344 9.80 5.40 -10.18
CA HIS A 344 11.16 4.89 -10.22
C HIS A 344 12.00 5.67 -11.22
N SER A 345 13.12 6.19 -10.75
CA SER A 345 14.06 6.90 -11.60
C SER A 345 15.49 6.54 -11.23
N GLY A 346 16.44 6.94 -12.06
CA GLY A 346 17.85 6.82 -11.76
C GLY A 346 18.67 7.96 -12.34
N ASN A 347 19.96 7.87 -12.09
CA ASN A 347 21.01 8.59 -12.80
C ASN A 347 22.06 7.58 -13.30
N GLN A 348 21.60 6.45 -13.85
CA GLN A 348 22.46 5.50 -14.55
C GLN A 348 23.10 6.19 -15.76
N ILE A 349 24.22 5.62 -16.19
CA ILE A 349 24.95 6.13 -17.35
C ILE A 349 24.75 5.10 -18.45
N PRO A 350 24.28 5.51 -19.65
CA PRO A 350 24.15 4.59 -20.77
C PRO A 350 25.45 3.83 -21.02
N GLY A 351 25.35 2.49 -21.11
CA GLY A 351 26.51 1.62 -21.31
C GLY A 351 27.25 1.21 -20.04
N GLU A 352 26.96 1.81 -18.89
CA GLU A 352 27.51 1.36 -17.61
C GLU A 352 26.67 0.26 -16.94
N PRO A 353 27.29 -0.60 -16.12
CA PRO A 353 26.56 -1.53 -15.26
C PRO A 353 25.58 -0.80 -14.33
N PHE A 354 24.45 -1.45 -14.05
CA PHE A 354 23.50 -1.02 -13.04
C PHE A 354 24.20 -0.84 -11.69
N ARG A 355 23.95 0.31 -11.04
CA ARG A 355 24.39 0.60 -9.67
C ARG A 355 23.22 1.03 -8.81
N ILE A 356 23.03 0.36 -7.67
CA ILE A 356 21.95 0.66 -6.72
C ILE A 356 22.11 2.05 -6.10
N GLU A 357 23.34 2.56 -6.02
CA GLU A 357 23.62 3.89 -5.50
C GLU A 357 23.07 5.00 -6.39
N ARG A 358 22.71 4.67 -7.64
CA ARG A 358 22.18 5.59 -8.66
C ARG A 358 20.67 5.48 -8.86
N THR A 359 19.97 4.61 -8.11
CA THR A 359 18.50 4.62 -8.10
C THR A 359 17.99 5.73 -7.20
N CYS A 360 16.89 6.36 -7.61
CA CYS A 360 16.24 7.46 -6.91
C CYS A 360 14.72 7.29 -7.08
N ASP A 361 14.04 6.88 -6.03
CA ASP A 361 12.59 6.69 -6.04
C ASP A 361 11.87 7.92 -5.45
N TYR A 362 10.68 8.17 -5.98
CA TYR A 362 9.85 9.30 -5.63
C TYR A 362 8.41 8.84 -5.42
N ILE A 363 7.66 9.57 -4.59
CA ILE A 363 6.21 9.41 -4.45
C ILE A 363 5.55 10.70 -4.90
N ALA A 364 4.51 10.59 -5.73
CA ALA A 364 3.56 11.66 -5.98
C ALA A 364 2.29 11.41 -5.14
N PRO A 365 2.11 12.09 -3.99
CA PRO A 365 1.01 11.82 -3.09
C PRO A 365 -0.36 12.10 -3.73
N ASN A 366 -1.40 11.41 -3.24
CA ASN A 366 -2.79 11.61 -3.67
C ASN A 366 -3.72 11.76 -2.47
N ALA A 367 -4.32 10.67 -1.98
CA ALA A 367 -5.19 10.72 -0.80
C ALA A 367 -4.33 10.50 0.45
N MET A 368 -4.36 11.44 1.38
CA MET A 368 -3.69 11.32 2.67
C MET A 368 -4.63 11.84 3.76
N TYR A 369 -5.17 10.92 4.55
CA TYR A 369 -6.06 11.26 5.66
C TYR A 369 -6.05 10.19 6.75
N ALA A 370 -6.44 10.58 7.95
CA ALA A 370 -6.77 9.68 9.04
C ALA A 370 -8.22 9.89 9.48
N VAL A 371 -8.84 8.86 10.03
CA VAL A 371 -10.12 8.92 10.70
C VAL A 371 -9.90 8.51 12.15
N ILE A 372 -9.99 9.48 13.05
CA ILE A 372 -9.78 9.30 14.48
C ILE A 372 -11.12 9.45 15.17
N ARG A 373 -11.59 8.40 15.85
CA ARG A 373 -12.88 8.40 16.55
C ARG A 373 -14.05 8.86 15.66
N GLY A 374 -14.02 8.47 14.39
CA GLY A 374 -15.02 8.85 13.39
C GLY A 374 -14.83 10.23 12.73
N GLU A 375 -13.86 11.03 13.17
CA GLU A 375 -13.56 12.34 12.59
C GLU A 375 -12.41 12.25 11.57
N LYS A 376 -12.62 12.81 10.37
CA LYS A 376 -11.63 12.80 9.30
C LYS A 376 -10.65 13.96 9.45
N HIS A 377 -9.35 13.64 9.51
CA HIS A 377 -8.23 14.56 9.53
C HIS A 377 -7.46 14.43 8.21
N ILE A 378 -7.32 15.52 7.46
CA ILE A 378 -6.47 15.54 6.25
C ILE A 378 -5.03 15.68 6.70
N LEU A 379 -4.14 14.86 6.14
CA LEU A 379 -2.71 14.95 6.40
C LEU A 379 -2.10 15.96 5.44
N HIS A 380 -1.41 16.96 5.99
CA HIS A 380 -0.76 17.99 5.20
C HIS A 380 0.74 17.70 5.22
N THR A 381 1.27 17.12 4.15
CA THR A 381 2.72 17.14 3.96
C THR A 381 3.09 18.55 3.49
N GLU A 382 3.20 19.50 4.43
CA GLU A 382 3.82 20.80 4.16
C GLU A 382 5.33 20.62 3.96
N ILE A 383 5.66 19.92 2.88
CA ILE A 383 7.02 19.80 2.39
C ILE A 383 7.05 20.64 1.14
N ASN A 384 7.88 21.68 1.19
CA ASN A 384 8.36 22.49 0.08
C ASN A 384 8.26 21.76 -1.26
N GLN A 385 7.09 21.87 -1.90
CA GLN A 385 6.81 21.29 -3.21
C GLN A 385 7.83 21.89 -4.17
N ILE A 386 8.81 21.12 -4.60
CA ILE A 386 9.73 21.53 -5.68
C ILE A 386 10.51 22.83 -5.36
N THR A 387 10.77 23.19 -4.10
CA THR A 387 11.79 24.22 -3.80
C THR A 387 13.21 23.66 -4.00
N ALA A 388 13.34 22.34 -4.15
CA ALA A 388 14.60 21.64 -4.39
C ALA A 388 14.95 21.46 -5.88
N ILE A 389 14.00 21.53 -6.81
CA ILE A 389 14.24 21.30 -8.27
C ILE A 389 14.31 22.63 -9.05
N LYS A 390 13.73 23.72 -8.55
CA LYS A 390 13.70 25.02 -9.24
C LYS A 390 14.96 25.89 -9.11
N SER A 391 15.97 25.49 -8.32
CA SER A 391 17.12 26.36 -8.00
C SER A 391 18.42 26.09 -8.78
N VAL A 392 18.39 25.41 -9.93
CA VAL A 392 19.56 25.33 -10.82
C VAL A 392 19.30 26.12 -12.10
N PRO A 393 19.89 27.32 -12.26
CA PRO A 393 19.93 28.01 -13.54
C PRO A 393 20.62 27.14 -14.60
N ALA A 394 20.13 27.18 -15.83
CA ALA A 394 20.60 26.37 -16.96
C ALA A 394 22.07 26.58 -17.40
N ASN A 395 22.87 27.40 -16.68
CA ASN A 395 24.20 27.85 -17.09
C ASN A 395 25.37 27.21 -16.32
N GLN A 396 25.27 25.95 -15.89
CA GLN A 396 26.41 25.23 -15.29
C GLN A 396 26.75 23.89 -15.96
N PHE A 397 26.49 23.78 -17.26
CA PHE A 397 27.09 22.73 -18.09
C PHE A 397 27.96 23.39 -19.16
N ALA A 398 29.18 23.74 -18.75
CA ALA A 398 30.33 24.01 -19.62
C ALA A 398 31.53 23.25 -19.04
#